data_AF-A0A6B2UKV1-F1
#
_entry.id   AF-A0A6B2UKV1-F1
#
_cell.length_a   1.000
_cell.length_b   1.000
_cell.length_c   1.000
_cell.angle_alpha   90.00
_cell.angle_beta   90.00
_cell.angle_gamma   90.00
#
_symmetry.space_group_name_H-M   'P 1'
#
loop_
_entity.id
_entity.type
_entity.pdbx_description
1 polymer ?
#
loop_
_entity_poly.entity_id
_entity_poly.type
_entity_poly.pdbx_seq_one_letter_code
_entity_poly.pdbx_strand_id
1 'polypeptide(L)'
;MGGGRAVTLVPPPFMWGCTSCLLLYAGVLREARVGDGTVRAQLALAAHLVDDHPDDVPPPHTDGCRICPGYASDPDPARVARLWAEHRVREYFLPERAARRW
;
A
#
# COMPACT_ATOMS: atom_id res chain seq x y z
N MET A 1 -14.50 15.74 -16.61
CA MET A 1 -14.34 14.31 -16.98
C MET A 1 -13.17 13.76 -16.19
N GLY A 2 -13.43 13.20 -15.00
CA GLY A 2 -12.38 12.64 -14.14
C GLY A 2 -12.25 11.15 -14.41
N GLY A 3 -11.28 10.76 -15.22
CA GLY A 3 -10.93 9.36 -15.43
C GLY A 3 -10.35 8.76 -14.15
N GLY A 4 -11.21 8.27 -13.27
CA GLY A 4 -10.78 7.40 -12.18
C GLY A 4 -10.12 6.19 -12.81
N ARG A 5 -8.80 6.02 -12.62
CA ARG A 5 -8.07 4.85 -13.09
C ARG A 5 -8.83 3.62 -12.60
N ALA A 6 -9.22 2.77 -13.55
CA ALA A 6 -9.83 1.49 -13.24
C ALA A 6 -8.94 0.77 -12.23
N VAL A 7 -9.53 0.31 -11.13
CA VAL A 7 -8.85 -0.48 -10.11
C VAL A 7 -8.42 -1.78 -10.77
N THR A 8 -7.19 -1.85 -11.23
CA THR A 8 -6.52 -3.14 -11.39
C THR A 8 -6.10 -3.57 -10.00
N LEU A 9 -6.85 -4.50 -9.38
CA LEU A 9 -6.31 -5.41 -8.34
C LEU A 9 -5.25 -6.36 -8.96
N VAL A 10 -4.49 -5.86 -9.92
CA VAL A 10 -3.40 -6.56 -10.55
C VAL A 10 -2.17 -5.86 -10.00
N PRO A 11 -1.39 -6.54 -9.15
CA PRO A 11 -0.20 -5.93 -8.57
C PRO A 11 0.76 -5.50 -9.68
N PRO A 12 1.57 -4.46 -9.43
CA PRO A 12 2.57 -3.98 -10.39
C PRO A 12 3.49 -5.09 -10.91
N PRO A 13 4.06 -4.93 -12.13
CA PRO A 13 4.95 -5.90 -12.76
C PRO A 13 6.07 -6.44 -11.84
N PHE A 14 6.70 -5.58 -11.03
CA PHE A 14 7.81 -5.99 -10.16
C PHE A 14 7.40 -7.05 -9.12
N MET A 15 6.17 -7.01 -8.62
CA MET A 15 5.68 -7.98 -7.65
C MET A 15 5.60 -9.40 -8.20
N TRP A 16 5.48 -9.56 -9.52
CA TRP A 16 5.48 -10.88 -10.16
C TRP A 16 6.86 -11.51 -10.25
N GLY A 17 7.92 -10.71 -10.12
CA GLY A 17 9.30 -11.19 -10.02
C GLY A 17 9.72 -11.58 -8.60
N CYS A 18 8.90 -11.31 -7.58
CA CYS A 18 9.21 -11.56 -6.18
C CYS A 18 8.27 -12.61 -5.57
N THR A 19 8.81 -13.78 -5.24
CA THR A 19 8.03 -14.89 -4.65
C THR A 19 7.33 -14.47 -3.35
N SER A 20 8.01 -13.69 -2.49
CA SER A 20 7.44 -13.20 -1.23
C SER A 20 6.26 -12.25 -1.47
N CYS A 21 6.37 -11.33 -2.43
CA CYS A 21 5.25 -10.47 -2.86
C CYS A 21 4.03 -11.31 -3.26
N LEU A 22 4.22 -12.36 -4.07
CA LEU A 22 3.14 -13.21 -4.53
C LEU A 22 2.45 -13.97 -3.40
N LEU A 23 3.22 -14.53 -2.47
CA LEU A 23 2.68 -15.26 -1.31
C LEU A 23 1.88 -14.34 -0.39
N LEU A 24 2.42 -13.16 -0.09
CA LEU A 24 1.76 -12.15 0.76
C LEU A 24 0.52 -11.58 0.07
N TYR A 25 0.58 -11.31 -1.23
CA TYR A 25 -0.57 -10.86 -2.02
C TYR A 25 -1.69 -11.91 -2.05
N ALA A 26 -1.36 -13.19 -2.26
CA ALA A 26 -2.32 -14.28 -2.15
C ALA A 26 -2.94 -14.36 -0.75
N GLY A 27 -2.16 -14.11 0.30
CA GLY A 27 -2.63 -14.00 1.68
C GLY A 27 -3.67 -12.88 1.85
N VAL A 28 -3.41 -11.68 1.31
CA VAL A 28 -4.37 -10.56 1.31
C VAL A 28 -5.67 -10.95 0.62
N LEU A 29 -5.60 -11.57 -0.56
CA LEU A 29 -6.78 -12.01 -1.30
C LEU A 29 -7.57 -13.09 -0.57
N ARG A 30 -6.88 -14.00 0.14
CA ARG A 30 -7.51 -15.04 0.95
C ARG A 30 -8.26 -14.42 2.13
N GLU A 31 -7.60 -13.57 2.90
CA GLU A 31 -8.19 -12.97 4.10
C GLU A 31 -9.35 -12.04 3.76
N ALA A 32 -9.30 -11.34 2.62
CA ALA A 32 -10.41 -10.53 2.14
C ALA A 32 -11.71 -11.33 1.93
N ARG A 33 -11.63 -12.66 1.77
CA ARG A 33 -12.79 -13.55 1.64
C ARG A 33 -13.26 -14.12 2.98
N VAL A 34 -12.38 -14.25 3.97
CA VAL A 34 -12.65 -14.96 5.24
C VAL A 34 -12.89 -13.98 6.40
N GLY A 35 -12.34 -12.76 6.35
CA GLY A 35 -12.68 -11.64 7.23
C GLY A 35 -11.74 -11.37 8.39
N ASP A 36 -11.09 -12.39 8.97
CA ASP A 36 -10.45 -12.26 10.29
C ASP A 36 -9.01 -11.72 10.27
N GLY A 37 -8.27 -11.85 9.16
CA GLY A 37 -6.85 -11.49 9.08
C GLY A 37 -6.50 -10.37 8.09
N THR A 38 -7.49 -9.73 7.47
CA THR A 38 -7.28 -8.86 6.29
C THR A 38 -6.31 -7.72 6.55
N VAL A 39 -6.47 -6.99 7.66
CA VAL A 39 -5.58 -5.86 8.00
C VAL A 39 -4.15 -6.34 8.25
N ARG A 40 -3.98 -7.44 8.98
CA ARG A 40 -2.67 -8.02 9.27
C ARG A 40 -1.95 -8.43 7.97
N ALA A 41 -2.67 -9.07 7.05
CA ALA A 41 -2.12 -9.46 5.75
C ALA A 41 -1.70 -8.23 4.91
N GLN A 42 -2.50 -7.16 4.91
CA GLN A 42 -2.17 -5.91 4.22
C GLN A 42 -0.90 -5.27 4.79
N LEU A 43 -0.77 -5.21 6.11
CA LEU A 43 0.41 -4.64 6.77
C LEU A 43 1.66 -5.48 6.51
N ALA A 44 1.54 -6.81 6.50
CA ALA A 44 2.66 -7.69 6.17
C ALA A 44 3.17 -7.48 4.73
N LEU A 45 2.24 -7.35 3.76
CA LEU A 45 2.62 -7.03 2.38
C LEU A 45 3.23 -5.63 2.26
N ALA A 46 2.64 -4.62 2.90
CA ALA A 46 3.17 -3.26 2.88
C ALA A 46 4.59 -3.18 3.46
N ALA A 47 4.83 -3.83 4.60
CA ALA A 47 6.14 -3.89 5.22
C ALA A 47 7.18 -4.54 4.28
N HIS A 48 6.85 -5.69 3.68
CA HIS A 48 7.71 -6.36 2.72
C HIS A 48 8.05 -5.46 1.52
N LEU A 49 7.06 -4.75 0.96
CA LEU A 49 7.29 -3.83 -0.16
C LEU A 49 8.23 -2.68 0.25
N VAL A 50 8.11 -2.15 1.46
CA VAL A 50 8.98 -1.06 1.92
C VAL A 50 10.40 -1.55 2.23
N ASP A 51 10.53 -2.75 2.81
CA ASP A 51 11.82 -3.31 3.21
C ASP A 51 12.63 -3.85 2.00
N ASP A 52 11.96 -4.57 1.10
CA ASP A 52 12.63 -5.30 0.01
C ASP A 52 12.50 -4.61 -1.36
N HIS A 53 11.58 -3.65 -1.49
CA HIS A 53 11.34 -2.89 -2.73
C HIS A 53 11.28 -1.37 -2.50
N PRO A 54 12.29 -0.76 -1.83
CA PRO A 54 12.25 0.66 -1.46
C PRO A 54 12.18 1.61 -2.67
N ASP A 55 12.77 1.21 -3.81
CA ASP A 55 12.75 1.97 -5.06
C ASP A 55 11.39 1.94 -5.76
N ASP A 56 10.54 0.96 -5.43
CA ASP A 56 9.19 0.81 -5.98
C ASP A 56 8.11 1.48 -5.12
N VAL A 57 8.49 2.18 -4.04
CA VAL A 57 7.55 2.91 -3.18
C VAL A 57 7.01 4.15 -3.95
N PRO A 58 5.68 4.29 -4.14
CA PRO A 58 5.10 5.44 -4.83
C PRO A 58 5.49 6.75 -4.15
N PRO A 59 5.67 7.87 -4.88
CA PRO A 59 5.93 9.16 -4.24
C PRO A 59 4.75 9.61 -3.36
N PRO A 60 4.98 10.56 -2.43
CA PRO A 60 3.89 11.17 -1.67
C PRO A 60 2.81 11.77 -2.57
N HIS A 61 1.54 11.65 -2.15
CA HIS A 61 0.40 12.14 -2.91
C HIS A 61 -0.59 12.88 -1.99
N THR A 62 -0.97 14.10 -2.36
CA THR A 62 -1.96 14.90 -1.62
C THR A 62 -3.36 14.81 -2.23
N ASP A 63 -3.46 14.44 -3.50
CA ASP A 63 -4.72 14.44 -4.23
C ASP A 63 -5.63 13.29 -3.75
N GLY A 64 -6.74 13.66 -3.11
CA GLY A 64 -7.71 12.69 -2.59
C GLY A 64 -7.22 11.83 -1.43
N CYS A 65 -6.01 12.10 -0.89
CA CYS A 65 -5.44 11.35 0.23
C CYS A 65 -5.52 12.14 1.54
N ARG A 66 -6.19 11.54 2.53
CA ARG A 66 -6.37 12.19 3.85
C ARG A 66 -5.21 11.94 4.81
N ILE A 67 -4.36 10.96 4.50
CA ILE A 67 -3.32 10.47 5.41
C ILE A 67 -1.97 11.12 5.10
N CYS A 68 -1.58 11.20 3.83
CA CYS A 68 -0.30 11.79 3.41
C CYS A 68 -0.05 13.23 3.93
N PRO A 69 -1.04 14.15 4.00
CA PRO A 69 -0.83 15.47 4.60
C PRO A 69 -0.43 15.41 6.09
N GLY A 70 -0.94 14.41 6.83
CA GLY A 70 -0.58 14.19 8.23
C GLY A 70 0.88 13.80 8.39
N TYR A 71 1.35 12.83 7.59
CA TYR A 71 2.76 12.44 7.59
C TYR A 71 3.69 13.56 7.10
N ALA A 72 3.30 14.31 6.07
CA ALA A 72 4.08 15.42 5.54
C ALA A 72 4.26 16.58 6.54
N SER A 73 3.35 16.70 7.51
CA SER A 73 3.38 17.75 8.53
C SER A 73 4.01 17.29 9.85
N ASP A 74 4.54 16.07 9.93
CA ASP A 74 5.15 15.56 11.15
C ASP A 74 6.47 16.29 11.46
N PRO A 75 6.71 16.72 12.71
CA PRO A 75 7.96 17.39 13.09
C PRO A 75 9.19 16.48 13.05
N ASP A 76 8.99 15.15 13.03
CA ASP A 76 10.06 14.16 12.89
C ASP A 76 9.81 13.26 11.66
N PRO A 77 10.29 13.67 10.48
CA PRO A 77 10.11 12.90 9.24
C PRO A 77 10.71 11.49 9.32
N ALA A 78 11.80 11.30 10.05
CA ALA A 78 12.46 10.00 10.17
C ALA A 78 11.58 9.01 10.95
N ARG A 79 10.91 9.48 12.01
CA ARG A 79 9.97 8.68 12.79
C ARG A 79 8.81 8.16 11.97
N VAL A 80 8.31 8.94 11.02
CA VAL A 80 7.14 8.58 10.22
C VAL A 80 7.46 8.02 8.84
N ALA A 81 8.72 8.10 8.38
CA ALA A 81 9.12 7.71 7.03
C ALA A 81 8.66 6.31 6.65
N ARG A 82 8.84 5.33 7.56
CA ARG A 82 8.43 3.94 7.33
C ARG A 82 6.90 3.82 7.20
N LEU A 83 6.15 4.32 8.17
CA LEU A 83 4.68 4.25 8.15
C LEU A 83 4.09 4.99 6.94
N TRP A 84 4.73 6.09 6.55
CA TRP A 84 4.35 6.85 5.36
C TRP A 84 4.63 6.08 4.07
N ALA A 85 5.75 5.35 3.96
CA ALA A 85 6.03 4.45 2.86
C ALA A 85 5.02 3.29 2.80
N GLU A 86 4.76 2.65 3.95
CA GLU A 86 3.81 1.54 4.06
C GLU A 86 2.39 1.95 3.65
N HIS A 87 1.98 3.17 3.99
CA HIS A 87 0.71 3.73 3.52
C HIS A 87 0.63 3.83 2.00
N ARG A 88 1.66 4.39 1.35
CA ARG A 88 1.67 4.66 -0.10
C ARG A 88 1.61 3.38 -0.93
N VAL A 89 2.30 2.32 -0.52
CA VAL A 89 2.32 1.04 -1.25
C VAL A 89 0.99 0.28 -1.21
N ARG A 90 0.07 0.63 -0.29
CA ARG A 90 -1.25 -0.03 -0.19
C ARG A 90 -2.14 0.20 -1.40
N GLU A 91 -1.90 1.25 -2.19
CA GLU A 91 -2.62 1.49 -3.45
C GLU A 91 -2.35 0.40 -4.51
N TYR A 92 -1.28 -0.39 -4.37
CA TYR A 92 -1.01 -1.50 -5.28
C TYR A 92 -1.95 -2.69 -5.13
N PHE A 93 -2.59 -2.83 -3.97
CA PHE A 93 -3.42 -4.00 -3.66
C PHE A 93 -4.74 -3.65 -2.96
N LEU A 94 -5.04 -2.36 -2.77
CA LEU A 94 -6.33 -1.87 -2.30
C LEU A 94 -6.92 -0.87 -3.28
N PRO A 95 -8.26 -0.77 -3.36
CA PRO A 95 -8.91 0.35 -4.04
C PRO A 95 -8.42 1.67 -3.46
N GLU A 96 -8.17 2.66 -4.31
CA GLU A 96 -7.66 3.99 -3.93
C GLU A 96 -8.43 4.59 -2.73
N ARG A 97 -9.77 4.53 -2.77
CA ARG A 97 -10.62 5.04 -1.69
C ARG A 97 -10.37 4.36 -0.34
N ALA A 98 -10.01 3.08 -0.33
CA ALA A 98 -9.61 2.37 0.87
C ALA A 98 -8.18 2.74 1.25
N ALA A 99 -7.20 2.63 0.36
CA ALA A 99 -5.80 2.96 0.65
C ALA A 99 -5.62 4.38 1.22
N ARG A 100 -6.38 5.35 0.71
CA ARG A 100 -6.28 6.78 1.08
C ARG A 100 -7.05 7.20 2.34
N ARG A 101 -7.75 6.27 3.00
CA ARG A 101 -8.58 6.55 4.18
C ARG A 101 -7.95 6.19 5.52
N TRP A 102 -6.99 5.27 5.52
CA TRP A 102 -6.36 4.69 6.70
C TRP A 102 -4.96 4.23 6.34
#